data_AF-A0A929HN61-F1
#
_entry.id   AF-A0A929HN61-F1
#
_cell.length_a   1.000
_cell.length_b   1.000
_cell.length_c   1.000
_cell.angle_alpha   90.00
_cell.angle_beta   90.00
_cell.angle_gamma   90.00
#
_symmetry.space_group_name_H-M   'P 1'
#
loop_
_entity.id
_entity.type
_entity.pdbx_description
1 polymer ?
#
loop_
_entity_poly.entity_id
_entity_poly.type
_entity_poly.pdbx_seq_one_letter_code
_entity_poly.pdbx_strand_id
1 'polypeptide(L)'
;MDKNTVGHIALKALRNSFFAGFAGLIICSFFDYYIALGFIVGFFIGIANLFMLYNSVRKCLILTPEQAKRKMLVSYPVRLILTFCLMGYMVWSAKMSPVTLLAGYIVTLMSMVLTAIYMSYRDVEPVNMPLEDI
;
A
#
# COMPACT_ATOMS: atom_id res chain seq x y z
N MET A 1 14.91 8.05 -10.89
CA MET A 1 13.83 7.05 -10.97
C MET A 1 12.79 7.56 -11.97
N ASP A 2 12.63 6.89 -13.11
CA ASP A 2 11.76 7.36 -14.19
C ASP A 2 10.27 7.25 -13.81
N LYS A 3 9.44 8.17 -14.32
CA LYS A 3 7.98 8.17 -14.13
C LYS A 3 7.35 6.84 -14.57
N ASN A 4 7.92 6.22 -15.60
CA ASN A 4 7.47 4.91 -16.09
C ASN A 4 7.76 3.80 -15.09
N THR A 5 8.93 3.80 -14.44
CA THR A 5 9.29 2.82 -13.40
C THR A 5 8.31 2.88 -12.22
N VAL A 6 8.00 4.08 -11.73
CA VAL A 6 7.08 4.24 -10.57
C VAL A 6 5.66 3.80 -10.92
N GLY A 7 5.19 4.07 -12.15
CA GLY A 7 3.90 3.58 -12.65
C GLY A 7 3.83 2.05 -12.70
N HIS A 8 4.88 1.40 -13.22
CA HIS A 8 4.93 -0.06 -13.29
C HIS A 8 4.98 -0.73 -11.91
N ILE A 9 5.70 -0.15 -10.95
CA ILE A 9 5.75 -0.62 -9.56
C ILE A 9 4.35 -0.56 -8.94
N ALA A 10 3.69 0.60 -9.06
CA ALA A 10 2.36 0.82 -8.50
C ALA A 10 1.32 -0.13 -9.11
N LEU A 11 1.37 -0.37 -10.42
CA LEU A 11 0.44 -1.27 -11.10
C LEU A 11 0.62 -2.73 -10.64
N LYS A 12 1.86 -3.19 -10.52
CA LYS A 12 2.15 -4.55 -10.02
C LYS A 12 1.78 -4.70 -8.54
N ALA A 13 2.06 -3.70 -7.71
CA ALA A 13 1.66 -3.69 -6.30
C ALA A 13 0.13 -3.73 -6.18
N LEU A 14 -0.59 -2.93 -6.97
CA LEU A 14 -2.04 -2.92 -7.02
C LEU A 14 -2.59 -4.31 -7.41
N ARG A 15 -2.06 -4.92 -8.47
CA ARG A 15 -2.45 -6.25 -8.91
C ARG A 15 -2.24 -7.30 -7.81
N ASN A 16 -1.08 -7.30 -7.16
CA ASN A 16 -0.76 -8.25 -6.08
C ASN A 16 -1.66 -8.03 -4.87
N SER A 17 -1.94 -6.77 -4.51
CA SER A 17 -2.91 -6.42 -3.46
C SER A 17 -4.30 -6.95 -3.79
N PHE A 18 -4.77 -6.86 -5.05
CA PHE A 18 -6.06 -7.43 -5.46
C PHE A 18 -6.12 -8.94 -5.27
N PHE A 19 -5.07 -9.69 -5.65
CA PHE A 19 -5.02 -11.13 -5.42
C PHE A 19 -5.03 -11.48 -3.92
N ALA A 20 -4.23 -10.79 -3.12
CA ALA A 20 -4.18 -10.99 -1.68
C ALA A 20 -5.51 -10.63 -1.00
N GLY A 21 -6.15 -9.53 -1.43
CA GLY A 21 -7.47 -9.12 -0.99
C GLY A 21 -8.54 -10.15 -1.33
N PHE A 22 -8.53 -10.70 -2.54
CA PHE A 22 -9.49 -11.73 -2.95
C PHE A 22 -9.34 -13.02 -2.14
N ALA A 23 -8.10 -13.47 -1.89
CA ALA A 23 -7.84 -14.61 -1.02
C ALA A 23 -8.34 -14.37 0.42
N GLY A 24 -8.06 -13.19 0.98
CA GLY A 24 -8.55 -12.80 2.30
C GLY A 24 -10.08 -12.73 2.38
N LEU A 25 -10.74 -12.23 1.33
CA LEU A 25 -12.20 -12.16 1.22
C LEU A 25 -12.83 -13.55 1.23
N ILE A 26 -12.28 -14.49 0.44
CA ILE A 26 -12.75 -15.89 0.43
C ILE A 26 -12.66 -16.48 1.85
N ILE A 27 -11.53 -16.29 2.53
CA ILE A 27 -11.33 -16.79 3.90
C ILE A 27 -12.35 -16.17 4.86
N CYS A 28 -12.52 -14.85 4.84
CA CYS A 28 -13.47 -14.15 5.72
C CYS A 28 -14.94 -14.52 5.44
N SER A 29 -15.27 -14.88 4.20
CA SER A 29 -16.63 -15.27 3.80
C SER A 29 -17.09 -16.59 4.42
N PHE A 30 -16.18 -17.45 4.88
CA PHE A 30 -16.51 -18.67 5.61
C PHE A 30 -16.89 -18.44 7.08
N PHE A 31 -16.64 -17.25 7.63
CA PHE A 31 -16.93 -16.96 9.04
C PHE A 31 -18.28 -16.26 9.20
N ASP A 32 -18.41 -15.03 8.70
CA ASP A 32 -19.61 -14.22 8.85
C ASP A 32 -19.64 -13.07 7.83
N TYR A 33 -20.85 -12.67 7.42
CA TYR A 33 -21.07 -11.57 6.48
C TYR A 33 -20.47 -10.24 6.97
N TYR A 34 -20.66 -9.88 8.24
CA TYR A 34 -20.13 -8.64 8.82
C TYR A 34 -18.60 -8.65 8.89
N ILE A 35 -17.99 -9.81 9.08
CA ILE A 35 -16.54 -10.00 9.06
C ILE A 35 -15.99 -9.78 7.65
N ALA A 36 -16.62 -10.39 6.64
CA ALA A 36 -16.25 -10.21 5.24
C ALA A 36 -16.42 -8.75 4.79
N LEU A 37 -17.51 -8.10 5.20
CA LEU A 37 -17.78 -6.70 4.87
C LEU A 37 -16.75 -5.76 5.50
N GLY A 38 -16.42 -5.96 6.78
CA GLY A 38 -15.37 -5.20 7.47
C GLY A 38 -14.00 -5.35 6.80
N PHE A 39 -13.65 -6.58 6.38
CA PHE A 39 -12.43 -6.84 5.62
C PHE A 39 -12.42 -6.09 4.28
N ILE A 40 -13.50 -6.16 3.50
CA ILE A 40 -13.62 -5.48 2.20
C ILE A 40 -13.46 -3.98 2.36
N VAL A 41 -14.14 -3.37 3.32
CA VAL A 41 -14.05 -1.92 3.55
C VAL A 41 -12.63 -1.53 3.99
N GLY A 42 -12.01 -2.29 4.88
CA GLY A 42 -10.62 -2.11 5.27
C GLY A 42 -9.65 -2.20 4.09
N PHE A 43 -9.88 -3.16 3.19
CA PHE A 43 -9.11 -3.35 1.97
C PHE A 43 -9.23 -2.15 1.03
N PHE A 44 -10.45 -1.64 0.80
CA PHE A 44 -10.67 -0.45 -0.03
C PHE A 44 -10.04 0.82 0.57
N ILE A 45 -10.10 1.00 1.90
CA ILE A 45 -9.39 2.08 2.60
C ILE A 45 -7.87 1.95 2.36
N GLY A 46 -7.34 0.73 2.41
CA GLY A 46 -5.94 0.44 2.08
C GLY A 46 -5.56 0.85 0.66
N ILE A 47 -6.40 0.50 -0.33
CA ILE A 47 -6.19 0.89 -1.74
C ILE A 47 -6.24 2.42 -1.91
N ALA A 48 -7.22 3.09 -1.29
CA ALA A 48 -7.33 4.54 -1.35
C ALA A 48 -6.09 5.22 -0.76
N ASN A 49 -5.60 4.74 0.38
CA ASN A 49 -4.37 5.21 1.02
C ASN A 49 -3.14 5.00 0.10
N LEU A 50 -3.05 3.85 -0.57
CA LEU A 50 -2.00 3.55 -1.53
C LEU A 50 -2.03 4.51 -2.74
N PHE A 51 -3.22 4.80 -3.27
CA PHE A 51 -3.39 5.71 -4.40
C PHE A 51 -2.98 7.15 -4.03
N MET A 52 -3.36 7.60 -2.83
CA MET A 52 -2.89 8.89 -2.30
C MET A 52 -1.36 8.92 -2.15
N LEU A 53 -0.76 7.84 -1.64
CA LEU A 53 0.69 7.73 -1.54
C LEU A 53 1.39 7.80 -2.91
N TYR A 54 0.88 7.06 -3.90
CA TYR A 54 1.39 7.10 -5.26
C TYR A 54 1.35 8.52 -5.85
N ASN A 55 0.22 9.22 -5.68
CA ASN A 55 0.08 10.59 -6.16
C ASN A 55 1.05 11.56 -5.45
N SER A 56 1.27 11.38 -4.14
CA SER A 56 2.26 12.17 -3.40
C SER A 56 3.68 11.92 -3.90
N VAL A 57 4.07 10.64 -4.07
CA VAL A 57 5.40 10.26 -4.60
C VAL A 57 5.60 10.81 -6.01
N ARG A 58 4.63 10.64 -6.90
CA ARG A 58 4.69 11.17 -8.28
C ARG A 58 4.88 12.69 -8.31
N LYS A 59 4.21 13.42 -7.41
CA LYS A 59 4.38 14.87 -7.24
C LYS A 59 5.73 15.24 -6.63
N CYS A 60 6.36 14.37 -5.85
CA CYS A 60 7.69 14.60 -5.29
C CYS A 60 8.80 14.41 -6.32
N LEU A 61 8.62 13.56 -7.33
CA LEU A 61 9.62 13.33 -8.40
C LEU A 61 9.90 14.56 -9.28
N ILE A 62 9.00 15.55 -9.28
CA ILE A 62 9.14 16.80 -10.05
C ILE A 62 9.65 17.97 -9.19
N LEU A 63 9.84 17.77 -7.89
CA LEU A 63 10.26 18.81 -6.95
C LEU A 63 11.73 18.64 -6.57
N THR A 64 12.35 19.71 -6.08
CA THR A 64 13.68 19.61 -5.47
C THR A 64 13.62 18.74 -4.20
N PRO A 65 14.72 18.07 -3.81
CA PRO A 65 14.73 17.17 -2.66
C PRO A 65 14.27 17.84 -1.35
N GLU A 66 14.61 19.12 -1.14
CA GLU A 66 14.15 19.88 0.03
C GLU A 66 12.63 20.13 0.03
N GLN A 67 12.09 20.49 -1.14
CA GLN A 67 10.64 20.69 -1.31
C GLN A 67 9.87 19.36 -1.18
N ALA A 68 10.42 18.27 -1.73
CA ALA A 68 9.86 16.94 -1.61
C ALA A 68 9.81 16.48 -0.14
N LYS A 69 10.89 16.71 0.63
CA LYS A 69 10.96 16.40 2.07
C LYS A 69 9.90 17.15 2.87
N ARG A 70 9.80 18.48 2.68
CA ARG A 70 8.81 19.30 3.39
C ARG A 70 7.38 18.88 3.07
N LYS A 71 7.11 18.53 1.80
CA LYS A 71 5.78 18.05 1.38
C LYS A 71 5.44 16.68 1.94
N MET A 72 6.40 15.74 1.97
CA MET A 72 6.22 14.42 2.60
C MET A 72 5.94 14.53 4.10
N LEU A 73 6.66 15.41 4.81
CA LEU A 73 6.47 15.62 6.26
C LEU A 73 5.06 16.08 6.64
N VAL A 74 4.38 16.82 5.75
CA VAL A 74 3.00 17.28 5.99
C VAL A 74 1.98 16.29 5.42
N SER A 75 2.20 15.78 4.20
CA SER A 75 1.25 14.89 3.53
C SER A 75 1.10 13.54 4.25
N TYR A 76 2.16 13.05 4.88
CA TYR A 76 2.15 11.77 5.58
C TYR A 76 1.23 11.76 6.82
N PRO A 77 1.39 12.65 7.82
CA PRO A 77 0.49 12.68 8.98
C PRO A 77 -0.94 13.00 8.61
N VAL A 78 -1.18 13.90 7.65
CA VAL A 78 -2.55 14.22 7.17
C VAL A 78 -3.24 12.98 6.61
N ARG A 79 -2.54 12.20 5.78
CA ARG A 79 -3.10 10.96 5.22
C ARG A 79 -3.37 9.92 6.30
N LEU A 80 -2.48 9.81 7.28
CA LEU A 80 -2.62 8.88 8.39
C LEU A 80 -3.82 9.24 9.27
N ILE A 81 -3.97 10.52 9.65
CA ILE A 81 -5.13 11.03 10.38
C ILE A 81 -6.42 10.76 9.60
N LEU A 82 -6.44 11.09 8.30
CA LEU A 82 -7.62 10.84 7.45
C LEU A 82 -8.00 9.36 7.41
N THR A 83 -7.01 8.47 7.32
CA THR A 83 -7.23 7.01 7.33
C THR A 83 -7.82 6.55 8.67
N PHE A 84 -7.29 7.04 9.79
CA PHE A 84 -7.83 6.73 11.12
C PHE A 84 -9.24 7.28 11.30
N CYS A 85 -9.52 8.50 10.83
CA CYS A 85 -10.87 9.08 10.86
C CYS A 85 -11.86 8.24 10.05
N LEU A 86 -11.48 7.80 8.84
CA LEU A 86 -12.29 6.92 8.00
C LEU A 86 -12.56 5.57 8.68
N MET A 87 -11.54 4.92 9.23
CA MET A 87 -11.70 3.67 9.96
C MET A 87 -12.58 3.84 11.19
N GLY A 88 -12.34 4.88 12.00
CA GLY A 88 -13.14 5.19 13.19
C GLY A 88 -14.60 5.47 12.85
N TYR A 89 -14.85 6.19 11.76
CA TYR A 89 -16.20 6.43 11.26
C TYR A 89 -16.92 5.14 10.87
N MET A 90 -16.23 4.19 10.20
CA MET A 90 -16.82 2.90 9.83
C MET A 90 -17.11 2.02 11.05
N VAL A 91 -16.24 2.04 12.06
CA VAL A 91 -16.47 1.33 13.32
C VAL A 91 -17.69 1.92 14.05
N TRP A 92 -17.80 3.26 14.12
CA TRP A 92 -18.87 3.92 14.85
C TRP A 92 -20.23 3.82 14.15
N SER A 93 -20.28 4.08 12.84
CA SER A 93 -21.53 4.14 12.08
C SER A 93 -22.08 2.77 11.67
N ALA A 94 -21.21 1.89 11.16
CA ALA A 94 -21.60 0.60 10.60
C ALA A 94 -21.37 -0.58 11.55
N LYS A 95 -20.91 -0.31 12.80
CA LYS A 95 -20.62 -1.31 13.83
C LYS A 95 -19.68 -2.42 13.34
N MET A 96 -18.81 -2.10 12.39
CA MET A 96 -17.86 -3.07 11.84
C MET A 96 -16.81 -3.44 12.87
N SER A 97 -16.36 -4.69 12.86
CA SER A 97 -15.29 -5.14 13.75
C SER A 97 -13.97 -4.42 13.40
N PRO A 98 -13.36 -3.66 14.34
CA PRO A 98 -12.10 -2.95 14.11
C PRO A 98 -10.98 -3.89 13.62
N VAL A 99 -10.98 -5.13 14.11
CA VAL A 99 -10.00 -6.16 13.76
C VAL A 99 -10.08 -6.51 12.28
N THR A 100 -11.28 -6.69 11.75
CA THR A 100 -11.49 -7.07 10.35
C THR A 100 -11.15 -5.94 9.38
N LEU A 101 -11.48 -4.70 9.76
CA LEU A 101 -11.09 -3.46 9.06
C LEU A 101 -9.56 -3.32 9.01
N LEU A 102 -8.88 -3.52 10.14
CA LEU A 102 -7.42 -3.48 10.20
C LEU A 102 -6.80 -4.60 9.37
N ALA A 103 -7.37 -5.81 9.39
CA ALA A 103 -6.87 -6.94 8.60
C ALA A 103 -6.87 -6.62 7.09
N GLY A 104 -7.98 -6.13 6.54
CA GLY A 104 -8.06 -5.75 5.13
C GLY A 104 -7.07 -4.63 4.76
N TYR A 105 -6.91 -3.65 5.64
CA TYR A 105 -5.94 -2.57 5.45
C TYR A 105 -4.48 -3.07 5.48
N ILE A 106 -4.13 -3.92 6.46
CA ILE A 106 -2.79 -4.48 6.62
C ILE A 106 -2.41 -5.35 5.43
N VAL A 107 -3.33 -6.18 4.93
CA VAL A 107 -3.09 -6.99 3.73
C VAL A 107 -2.68 -6.12 2.55
N THR A 108 -3.32 -4.97 2.38
CA THR A 108 -2.98 -4.02 1.31
C THR A 108 -1.60 -3.40 1.52
N LEU A 109 -1.26 -3.00 2.76
CA LEU A 109 0.06 -2.46 3.09
C LEU A 109 1.18 -3.49 2.92
N MET A 110 0.99 -4.71 3.42
CA MET A 110 1.97 -5.79 3.32
C MET A 110 2.23 -6.14 1.86
N SER A 111 1.18 -6.24 1.05
CA SER A 111 1.30 -6.49 -0.40
C SER A 111 2.15 -5.41 -1.10
N MET A 112 1.97 -4.15 -0.70
CA MET A 112 2.79 -3.04 -1.21
C MET A 112 4.25 -3.17 -0.78
N VAL A 113 4.51 -3.35 0.51
CA VAL A 113 5.87 -3.45 1.08
C VAL A 113 6.61 -4.63 0.46
N LEU A 114 5.98 -5.80 0.39
CA LEU A 114 6.56 -6.99 -0.25
C LEU A 114 6.86 -6.75 -1.73
N THR A 115 5.96 -6.08 -2.46
CA THR A 115 6.21 -5.75 -3.87
C THR A 115 7.39 -4.79 -4.02
N ALA A 116 7.49 -3.78 -3.16
CA ALA A 116 8.59 -2.82 -3.18
C ALA A 116 9.94 -3.50 -2.84
N ILE A 117 9.97 -4.36 -1.83
CA ILE A 117 11.16 -5.15 -1.46
C ILE A 117 11.55 -6.06 -2.62
N TYR A 118 10.61 -6.85 -3.16
CA TYR A 118 10.88 -7.76 -4.27
C TYR A 118 11.48 -7.04 -5.49
N MET A 119 10.99 -5.83 -5.80
CA MET A 119 11.54 -5.03 -6.89
C MET A 119 12.92 -4.48 -6.57
N SER A 120 13.14 -4.00 -5.33
CA SER A 120 14.45 -3.57 -4.89
C SER A 120 15.50 -4.69 -4.97
N TYR A 121 15.12 -5.94 -4.71
CA TYR A 121 16.03 -7.08 -4.86
C TYR A 121 16.24 -7.47 -6.32
N ARG A 122 15.20 -7.38 -7.15
CA ARG A 122 15.30 -7.74 -8.58
C ARG A 122 16.12 -6.74 -9.39
N ASP A 123 16.07 -5.46 -9.05
CA ASP A 123 16.89 -4.43 -9.70
C ASP A 123 18.37 -4.49 -9.24
N VAL A 124 18.69 -5.37 -8.27
CA VAL A 124 20.04 -5.75 -7.85
C VAL A 124 20.33 -7.16 -8.41
N GLU A 125 20.32 -7.31 -9.73
CA GLU A 125 21.05 -8.44 -10.33
C GLU A 125 22.56 -8.24 -10.06
N PRO A 126 23.30 -9.31 -9.73
CA PRO A 126 24.67 -9.19 -9.27
C PRO A 126 25.51 -8.51 -10.34
N VAL A 127 26.25 -7.47 -9.97
CA VAL A 127 27.43 -7.06 -10.72
C VAL A 127 28.26 -8.31 -10.88
N ASN A 128 28.26 -8.89 -12.08
CA ASN A 128 29.30 -9.81 -12.51
C ASN A 128 30.60 -9.04 -12.33
N MET A 129 31.21 -9.14 -11.15
CA MET A 129 32.59 -8.75 -10.98
C MET A 129 33.34 -9.73 -11.87
N PRO A 130 33.95 -9.29 -12.98
CA PRO A 130 34.88 -10.15 -13.66
C PRO A 130 35.89 -10.58 -12.60
N LEU A 131 36.04 -11.89 -12.43
CA LEU A 131 37.18 -12.46 -11.74
C LEU A 131 38.40 -12.21 -12.64
N GLU A 132 38.77 -10.94 -12.81
CA GLU A 132 40.05 -10.56 -13.40
C GLU A 132 41.04 -10.50 -12.23
N ASP A 133 41.73 -11.63 -12.11
CA ASP A 133 43.09 -11.81 -11.61
C ASP A 133 43.37 -11.53 -10.12
N ILE A 134 43.28 -12.61 -9.32
CA ILE A 134 44.20 -12.88 -8.21
C ILE A 134 45.18 -13.95 -8.67
#